data_AF-A0A660A7N5-F1
#
_entry.id   AF-A0A660A7N5-F1
#
_cell.length_a   1.000
_cell.length_b   1.000
_cell.length_c   1.000
_cell.angle_alpha   90.00
_cell.angle_beta   90.00
_cell.angle_gamma   90.00
#
_symmetry.space_group_name_H-M   'P 1'
#
loop_
_entity.id
_entity.type
_entity.pdbx_description
1 polymer ?
#
loop_
_entity_poly.entity_id
_entity_poly.type
_entity_poly.pdbx_seq_one_letter_code
_entity_poly.pdbx_strand_id
1 'polypeptide(L)'
;GGLSGVLGGNPSSSNNNAYQSSQVTRTNGDKASQEQVSFVSKVFASTEDYWTKQFKDKGLTYNKPTLVLYSGATQTACGTGQASAGPFYCPGDQKLYLDISFYDELSTKYGAKGDFAMAYVIAHEVGHHIQNEIGTMEDYASA
;
A
#
# COMPACT_ATOMS: atom_id res chain seq x y z
N GLY A 1 -42.27 -7.17 29.19
CA GLY A 1 -42.88 -7.81 28.01
C GLY A 1 -42.14 -7.29 26.80
N GLY A 2 -41.47 -8.12 26.02
CA GLY A 2 -42.07 -8.83 24.88
C GLY A 2 -42.17 -7.83 23.72
N LEU A 3 -41.53 -8.02 22.58
CA LEU A 3 -41.84 -9.07 21.61
C LEU A 3 -40.61 -9.42 20.76
N SER A 4 -40.33 -10.72 20.68
CA SER A 4 -39.49 -11.35 19.66
C SER A 4 -40.19 -11.39 18.31
N GLY A 5 -39.41 -11.29 17.23
CA GLY A 5 -39.61 -12.12 16.04
C GLY A 5 -40.16 -11.45 14.79
N VAL A 6 -39.27 -10.90 13.97
CA VAL A 6 -39.36 -11.05 12.50
C VAL A 6 -37.96 -11.43 12.00
N LEU A 7 -37.75 -12.73 11.82
CA LEU A 7 -36.63 -13.34 11.11
C LEU A 7 -36.96 -13.35 9.62
N GLY A 8 -35.98 -13.01 8.78
CA GLY A 8 -36.07 -13.31 7.34
C GLY A 8 -35.30 -12.36 6.43
N GLY A 9 -34.08 -11.96 6.80
CA GLY A 9 -33.19 -11.21 5.91
C GLY A 9 -31.79 -11.78 6.03
N ASN A 10 -31.39 -12.56 5.02
CA ASN A 10 -30.05 -13.08 4.82
C ASN A 10 -29.02 -11.96 5.11
N PRO A 11 -28.03 -12.12 6.00
CA PRO A 11 -26.91 -11.19 6.03
C PRO A 11 -26.10 -11.51 4.77
N SER A 12 -26.42 -10.86 3.66
CA SER A 12 -25.40 -10.60 2.66
C SER A 12 -24.34 -9.78 3.38
N SER A 13 -23.30 -10.47 3.83
CA SER A 13 -22.03 -9.87 4.23
C SER A 13 -21.42 -9.19 3.01
N SER A 14 -22.01 -8.08 2.57
CA SER A 14 -21.33 -7.06 1.83
C SER A 14 -20.38 -6.39 2.80
N ASN A 15 -19.24 -7.05 3.03
CA ASN A 15 -18.08 -6.45 3.66
C ASN A 15 -17.44 -5.49 2.63
N ASN A 16 -18.20 -4.45 2.24
CA ASN A 16 -17.70 -3.37 1.42
C ASN A 16 -16.84 -2.47 2.30
N ASN A 17 -15.63 -2.92 2.62
CA ASN A 17 -14.61 -2.01 3.10
C ASN A 17 -14.24 -1.11 1.91
N ALA A 18 -14.82 0.09 1.86
CA ALA A 18 -14.58 1.10 0.82
C ALA A 18 -13.10 1.54 0.70
N TYR A 19 -12.24 1.08 1.61
CA TYR A 19 -10.82 1.42 1.71
C TYR A 19 -9.94 0.16 1.61
N GLN A 20 -10.21 -0.73 0.66
CA GLN A 20 -9.29 -1.83 0.33
C GLN A 20 -8.82 -1.66 -1.11
N SER A 21 -7.52 -1.45 -1.28
CA SER A 21 -6.92 -1.41 -2.62
C SER A 21 -6.95 -2.80 -3.24
N SER A 22 -7.34 -2.87 -4.51
CA SER A 22 -7.25 -4.08 -5.33
C SER A 22 -5.84 -4.29 -5.91
N GLN A 23 -4.92 -3.36 -5.64
CA GLN A 23 -3.56 -3.33 -6.18
C GLN A 23 -2.52 -3.81 -5.15
N VAL A 24 -2.95 -4.52 -4.11
CA VAL A 24 -2.05 -5.13 -3.13
C VAL A 24 -1.85 -6.61 -3.45
N THR A 25 -0.59 -6.98 -3.54
CA THR A 25 -0.08 -8.25 -4.03
C THR A 25 0.89 -8.81 -2.99
N ARG A 26 0.96 -10.14 -2.87
CA ARG A 26 1.78 -10.84 -1.87
C ARG A 26 2.66 -11.87 -2.55
N THR A 27 3.94 -11.90 -2.21
CA THR A 27 4.86 -12.94 -2.69
C THR A 27 4.65 -14.24 -1.91
N ASN A 28 4.88 -15.39 -2.55
CA ASN A 28 4.86 -16.68 -1.84
C ASN A 28 5.87 -16.69 -0.68
N GLY A 29 5.37 -16.96 0.53
CA GLY A 29 6.20 -17.01 1.73
C GLY A 29 6.40 -15.67 2.45
N ASP A 30 5.66 -14.62 2.07
CA ASP A 30 5.56 -13.44 2.92
C ASP A 30 4.95 -13.80 4.28
N LYS A 31 5.33 -13.06 5.32
CA LYS A 31 4.94 -13.34 6.71
C LYS A 31 3.87 -12.39 7.27
N ALA A 32 3.16 -11.66 6.42
CA ALA A 32 2.18 -10.67 6.87
C ALA A 32 0.94 -11.31 7.51
N SER A 33 0.58 -10.81 8.70
CA SER A 33 -0.75 -11.02 9.28
C SER A 33 -1.84 -10.30 8.48
N GLN A 34 -3.09 -10.72 8.66
CA GLN A 34 -4.22 -10.11 7.96
C GLN A 34 -4.49 -8.68 8.44
N GLU A 35 -4.20 -8.38 9.71
CA GLU A 35 -4.30 -7.04 10.28
C GLU A 35 -3.32 -6.08 9.60
N GLN A 36 -2.07 -6.52 9.41
CA GLN A 36 -1.04 -5.74 8.72
C GLN A 36 -1.42 -5.48 7.26
N VAL A 37 -1.84 -6.53 6.55
CA VAL A 37 -2.31 -6.39 5.16
C VAL A 37 -3.49 -5.44 5.11
N SER A 38 -4.45 -5.54 6.03
CA SER A 38 -5.61 -4.65 6.05
C SER A 38 -5.20 -3.19 6.28
N PHE A 39 -4.31 -2.93 7.24
CA PHE A 39 -3.80 -1.59 7.53
C PHE A 39 -3.08 -1.00 6.31
N VAL A 40 -2.11 -1.73 5.76
CA VAL A 40 -1.33 -1.31 4.59
C VAL A 40 -2.26 -1.06 3.39
N SER A 41 -3.20 -1.96 3.11
CA SER A 41 -4.19 -1.80 2.04
C SER A 41 -5.08 -0.57 2.21
N LYS A 42 -5.45 -0.20 3.44
CA LYS A 42 -6.23 1.01 3.72
C LYS A 42 -5.43 2.28 3.46
N VAL A 43 -4.20 2.32 3.98
CA VAL A 43 -3.31 3.46 3.74
C VAL A 43 -3.07 3.61 2.25
N PHE A 44 -2.70 2.53 1.56
CA PHE A 44 -2.42 2.56 0.13
C PHE A 44 -3.65 3.01 -0.68
N ALA A 45 -4.83 2.45 -0.42
CA ALA A 45 -6.07 2.90 -1.06
C ALA A 45 -6.34 4.41 -0.84
N SER A 46 -6.06 4.94 0.36
CA SER A 46 -6.25 6.37 0.63
C SER A 46 -5.34 7.25 -0.23
N THR A 47 -4.10 6.80 -0.52
CA THR A 47 -3.20 7.50 -1.42
C THR A 47 -3.67 7.43 -2.87
N GLU A 48 -4.20 6.29 -3.30
CA GLU A 48 -4.75 6.13 -4.65
C GLU A 48 -5.94 7.08 -4.87
N ASP A 49 -6.86 7.15 -3.92
CA ASP A 49 -8.04 8.02 -4.00
C ASP A 49 -7.64 9.50 -4.07
N TYR A 50 -6.69 9.90 -3.22
CA TYR A 50 -6.16 11.26 -3.21
C TYR A 50 -5.55 11.64 -4.56
N TRP A 51 -4.60 10.85 -5.06
CA TRP A 51 -3.89 11.16 -6.29
C TRP A 51 -4.76 11.01 -7.54
N THR A 52 -5.68 10.05 -7.57
CA THR A 52 -6.72 9.95 -8.61
C THR A 52 -7.48 11.27 -8.74
N LYS A 53 -7.89 11.86 -7.61
CA LYS A 53 -8.56 13.16 -7.61
C LYS A 53 -7.63 14.28 -8.08
N GLN A 54 -6.41 14.37 -7.53
CA GLN A 54 -5.47 15.43 -7.89
C GLN A 54 -5.09 15.43 -9.38
N PHE A 55 -4.89 14.25 -9.97
CA PHE A 55 -4.60 14.11 -11.40
C PHE A 55 -5.79 14.52 -12.23
N LYS A 56 -7.00 14.08 -11.87
CA LYS A 56 -8.24 14.48 -12.54
C LYS A 56 -8.45 15.99 -12.53
N ASP A 57 -8.20 16.65 -11.39
CA ASP A 57 -8.32 18.11 -11.26
C ASP A 57 -7.32 18.85 -12.18
N LYS A 58 -6.25 18.18 -12.61
CA LYS A 58 -5.26 18.67 -13.59
C LYS A 58 -5.49 18.17 -15.03
N GLY A 59 -6.59 17.45 -15.29
CA GLY A 59 -6.87 16.86 -16.60
C GLY A 59 -5.96 15.67 -16.96
N LEU A 60 -5.33 15.04 -15.98
CA LEU A 60 -4.48 13.86 -16.13
C LEU A 60 -5.20 12.60 -15.64
N THR A 61 -4.71 11.44 -16.08
CA THR A 61 -5.13 10.12 -15.57
C THR A 61 -4.05 9.59 -14.66
N TYR A 62 -4.42 9.22 -13.43
CA TYR A 62 -3.51 8.57 -12.49
C TYR A 62 -3.47 7.05 -12.74
N ASN A 63 -2.28 6.50 -13.00
CA ASN A 63 -2.13 5.05 -13.17
C ASN A 63 -1.75 4.43 -11.82
N LYS A 64 -2.74 3.90 -11.10
CA LYS A 64 -2.54 3.31 -9.77
C LYS A 64 -1.41 2.27 -9.79
N PRO A 65 -0.37 2.41 -8.93
CA PRO A 65 0.72 1.44 -8.87
C PRO A 65 0.28 0.18 -8.15
N THR A 66 1.05 -0.90 -8.29
CA THR A 66 0.87 -2.13 -7.50
C THR A 66 1.78 -2.13 -6.28
N LEU A 67 1.25 -2.44 -5.10
CA LEU A 67 2.03 -2.68 -3.89
C LEU A 67 2.28 -4.17 -3.71
N VAL A 68 3.54 -4.56 -3.60
CA VAL A 68 3.99 -5.94 -3.40
C VAL A 68 4.55 -6.09 -1.99
N LEU A 69 3.89 -6.93 -1.19
CA LEU A 69 4.35 -7.32 0.14
C LEU A 69 5.27 -8.54 0.01
N TYR A 70 6.47 -8.43 0.57
CA TYR A 70 7.47 -9.49 0.52
C TYR A 70 8.19 -9.69 1.86
N SER A 71 9.05 -10.71 1.92
CA SER A 71 9.94 -10.95 3.06
C SER A 71 11.30 -11.44 2.60
N GLY A 72 12.38 -10.83 3.10
CA GLY A 72 13.76 -11.21 2.79
C GLY A 72 14.28 -10.66 1.46
N ALA A 73 13.82 -11.20 0.33
CA ALA A 73 14.26 -10.74 -1.00
C ALA A 73 13.16 -10.93 -2.05
N THR A 74 13.17 -10.07 -3.06
CA THR A 74 12.22 -10.12 -4.18
C THR A 74 12.90 -9.70 -5.49
N GLN A 75 12.50 -10.29 -6.61
CA GLN A 75 12.97 -9.87 -7.94
C GLN A 75 12.09 -8.75 -8.46
N THR A 76 12.71 -7.68 -8.97
CA THR A 76 12.03 -6.52 -9.55
C THR A 76 12.59 -6.21 -10.95
N ALA A 77 11.93 -5.33 -11.70
CA ALA A 77 12.48 -4.81 -12.95
C ALA A 77 13.73 -3.94 -12.75
N CYS A 78 13.97 -3.43 -11.53
CA CYS A 78 15.11 -2.59 -11.17
C CYS A 78 16.29 -3.40 -10.60
N GLY A 79 16.20 -4.74 -10.62
CA GLY A 79 17.16 -5.66 -10.01
C GLY A 79 16.59 -6.40 -8.80
N THR A 80 17.47 -6.98 -7.98
CA THR A 80 17.06 -7.71 -6.78
C THR A 80 16.81 -6.76 -5.61
N GLY A 81 15.57 -6.67 -5.16
CA GLY A 81 15.21 -5.96 -3.93
C GLY A 81 15.54 -6.81 -2.70
N GLN A 82 16.15 -6.19 -1.69
CA GLN A 82 16.48 -6.84 -0.42
C GLN A 82 15.75 -6.15 0.74
N ALA A 83 15.23 -6.92 1.68
CA ALA A 83 14.52 -6.44 2.87
C ALA A 83 15.32 -5.41 3.68
N SER A 84 16.63 -5.57 3.76
CA SER A 84 17.54 -4.67 4.48
C SER A 84 17.64 -3.27 3.88
N ALA A 85 17.18 -3.06 2.65
CA ALA A 85 17.16 -1.75 2.00
C ALA A 85 15.93 -0.90 2.42
N GLY A 86 14.96 -1.50 3.11
CA GLY A 86 13.67 -0.88 3.40
C GLY A 86 12.71 -0.91 2.19
N PRO A 87 11.52 -0.32 2.34
CA PRO A 87 10.56 -0.23 1.24
C PRO A 87 11.07 0.65 0.11
N PHE A 88 10.65 0.38 -1.12
CA PHE A 88 11.09 1.13 -2.29
C PHE A 88 10.09 1.07 -3.45
N TYR A 89 10.13 2.07 -4.32
CA TYR A 89 9.47 2.10 -5.62
C TYR A 89 10.44 1.73 -6.76
N CYS A 90 9.98 0.89 -7.70
CA CYS A 90 10.72 0.57 -8.92
C CYS A 90 10.05 1.19 -10.16
N PRO A 91 10.67 2.18 -10.84
CA PRO A 91 10.09 2.77 -12.06
C PRO A 91 9.98 1.79 -13.23
N GLY A 92 10.85 0.76 -13.28
CA GLY A 92 10.87 -0.22 -14.39
C GLY A 92 9.64 -1.13 -14.45
N ASP A 93 8.94 -1.37 -13.33
CA ASP A 93 7.69 -2.13 -13.28
C ASP A 93 6.53 -1.36 -12.65
N GLN A 94 6.77 -0.13 -12.21
CA GLN A 94 5.80 0.77 -11.56
C GLN A 94 5.19 0.18 -10.29
N LYS A 95 5.99 -0.55 -9.51
CA LYS A 95 5.55 -1.18 -8.27
C LYS A 95 6.25 -0.61 -7.05
N LEU A 96 5.49 -0.58 -5.96
CA LEU A 96 6.01 -0.38 -4.62
C LEU A 96 6.29 -1.76 -4.02
N TYR A 97 7.42 -1.89 -3.34
CA TYR A 97 7.82 -3.11 -2.64
C TYR A 97 7.97 -2.80 -1.16
N LEU A 98 7.24 -3.52 -0.33
CA LEU A 98 7.25 -3.35 1.12
C LEU A 98 7.65 -4.66 1.78
N ASP A 99 8.81 -4.65 2.45
CA ASP A 99 9.19 -5.76 3.32
C ASP A 99 8.38 -5.70 4.62
N ILE A 100 7.65 -6.76 4.89
CA ILE A 100 6.78 -6.82 6.07
C ILE A 100 7.56 -6.97 7.36
N SER A 101 8.80 -7.50 7.32
CA SER A 101 9.62 -7.58 8.53
C SER A 101 10.01 -6.19 9.07
N PHE A 102 10.11 -5.19 8.18
CA PHE A 102 10.28 -3.79 8.55
C PHE A 102 9.06 -3.20 9.27
N TYR A 103 7.84 -3.61 8.87
CA TYR A 103 6.63 -3.23 9.62
C TYR A 103 6.68 -3.77 11.05
N ASP A 104 7.03 -5.05 11.21
CA ASP A 104 7.10 -5.68 12.54
C ASP A 104 8.08 -4.96 13.45
N GLU A 105 9.23 -4.54 12.92
CA GLU A 105 10.22 -3.75 13.67
C GLU A 105 9.63 -2.42 14.17
N LEU A 106 8.96 -1.68 13.29
CA LEU A 106 8.38 -0.38 13.63
C LEU A 106 7.21 -0.50 14.61
N SER A 107 6.30 -1.44 14.36
CA SER A 107 5.08 -1.63 15.16
C SER A 107 5.42 -2.17 16.55
N THR A 108 6.30 -3.17 16.65
CA THR A 108 6.69 -3.77 17.94
C THR A 108 7.45 -2.78 18.81
N LYS A 109 8.31 -1.95 18.21
CA LYS A 109 9.18 -1.03 18.96
C LYS A 109 8.49 0.26 19.35
N TYR A 110 7.49 0.72 18.58
CA TYR A 110 6.93 2.06 18.72
C TYR A 110 5.39 2.14 18.75
N GLY A 111 4.67 1.02 18.64
CA GLY A 111 3.21 0.96 18.70
C GLY A 111 2.54 1.86 17.66
N ALA A 112 1.60 2.71 18.08
CA ALA A 112 0.88 3.64 17.19
C ALA A 112 1.80 4.61 16.42
N LYS A 113 3.01 4.91 16.94
CA LYS A 113 4.01 5.70 16.20
C LYS A 113 4.61 4.89 15.04
N GLY A 114 4.69 3.57 15.17
CA GLY A 114 5.10 2.65 14.12
C GLY A 114 4.08 2.59 12.98
N ASP A 115 2.78 2.61 13.28
CA ASP A 115 1.73 2.68 12.26
C ASP A 115 1.80 3.97 11.45
N PHE A 116 2.02 5.11 12.12
CA PHE A 116 2.25 6.38 11.43
C PHE A 116 3.52 6.34 10.56
N ALA A 117 4.62 5.79 11.08
CA ALA A 117 5.85 5.64 10.32
C ALA A 117 5.65 4.79 9.07
N MET A 118 4.90 3.69 9.17
CA MET A 118 4.54 2.88 8.01
C MET A 118 3.71 3.66 7.00
N ALA A 119 2.70 4.40 7.45
CA ALA A 119 1.87 5.18 6.56
C ALA A 119 2.66 6.27 5.83
N TYR A 120 3.60 6.90 6.52
CA TYR A 120 4.55 7.85 5.95
C TYR A 120 5.42 7.20 4.86
N VAL A 121 5.97 6.01 5.11
CA VAL A 121 6.80 5.30 4.13
C VAL A 121 5.99 4.92 2.89
N ILE A 122 4.77 4.40 3.04
CA ILE A 122 3.89 4.12 1.89
C ILE A 122 3.65 5.39 1.08
N ALA A 123 3.35 6.51 1.74
CA ALA A 123 3.16 7.79 1.06
C ALA A 123 4.42 8.29 0.36
N HIS A 124 5.62 8.05 0.93
CA HIS A 124 6.90 8.38 0.33
C HIS A 124 7.11 7.62 -0.98
N GLU A 125 6.92 6.30 -0.97
CA GLU A 125 7.07 5.46 -2.17
C GLU A 125 6.02 5.79 -3.24
N VAL A 126 4.79 6.15 -2.84
CA VAL A 126 3.80 6.69 -3.78
C VAL A 126 4.29 8.02 -4.37
N GLY A 127 4.96 8.86 -3.59
CA GLY A 127 5.58 10.09 -4.07
C GLY A 127 6.57 9.84 -5.22
N HIS A 128 7.41 8.80 -5.10
CA HIS A 128 8.29 8.39 -6.20
C HIS A 128 7.52 7.93 -7.44
N HIS A 129 6.44 7.18 -7.26
CA HIS A 129 5.57 6.82 -8.38
C HIS A 129 4.96 8.06 -9.06
N ILE A 130 4.51 9.05 -8.29
CA ILE A 130 3.99 10.31 -8.85
C ILE A 130 5.08 11.06 -9.61
N GLN A 131 6.30 11.14 -9.07
CA GLN A 131 7.44 11.76 -9.76
C GLN A 131 7.70 11.08 -11.11
N ASN A 132 7.61 9.74 -11.16
CA ASN A 132 7.74 8.97 -12.39
C ASN A 132 6.61 9.25 -13.38
N GLU A 133 5.35 9.26 -12.94
CA GLU A 133 4.17 9.56 -13.78
C GLU A 133 4.25 10.94 -14.44
N ILE A 134 4.79 11.94 -13.73
CA ILE A 134 4.89 13.32 -14.24
C ILE A 134 6.26 13.65 -14.85
N GLY A 135 7.16 12.66 -14.96
CA GLY A 135 8.47 12.80 -15.61
C GLY A 135 9.51 13.62 -14.83
N THR A 136 9.37 13.75 -13.51
CA THR A 136 10.30 14.53 -12.66
C THR A 136 11.28 13.66 -11.87
N MET A 137 11.23 12.34 -12.01
CA MET A 137 12.11 11.43 -11.26
C MET A 137 13.60 11.63 -11.58
N GLU A 138 13.96 11.96 -12.82
CA GLU A 138 15.34 12.22 -13.24
C GLU A 138 15.91 13.54 -12.67
N ASP A 139 15.05 14.54 -12.46
CA ASP A 139 15.44 15.85 -11.93
C ASP A 139 15.98 15.75 -10.48
N TYR A 140 15.54 14.74 -9.74
CA TYR A 140 15.94 14.53 -8.33
C TYR A 140 16.95 13.38 -8.14
N ALA A 141 17.14 12.51 -9.14
CA ALA A 141 18.18 11.46 -9.08
C ALA A 141 19.61 12.03 -9.23
N SER A 142 19.73 13.31 -9.61
CA SER A 142 20.97 14.02 -9.89
C SER A 142 21.42 14.98 -8.77
N ALA A 143 20.76 14.95 -7.61
CA ALA A 143 21.02 15.83 -6.45
C ALA A 143 21.76 15.10 -5.31
#